data_AF-A0A8T6SD73-F1
#
_entry.id   AF-A0A8T6SD73-F1
#
_cell.length_a   1.000
_cell.length_b   1.000
_cell.length_c   1.000
_cell.angle_alpha   90.00
_cell.angle_beta   90.00
_cell.angle_gamma   90.00
#
_symmetry.space_group_name_H-M   'P 1'
#
loop_
_entity.id
_entity.type
_entity.pdbx_description
1 polymer ?
#
loop_
_entity_poly.entity_id
_entity_poly.type
_entity_poly.pdbx_seq_one_letter_code
_entity_poly.pdbx_strand_id
1 'polypeptide(L)' 'TTIRMLACLISPSEGSAKVSGYKIDENPLAVRQTVGILTENPSLYERLTAYENMDFFAEAYDLSEPQEKTRRIQELLE' A
#
# COMPACT_ATOMS: atom_id res chain seq x y z
N THR A 1 -5.75 -3.79 15.47
CA THR A 1 -5.82 -2.34 15.79
C THR A 1 -4.48 -1.65 15.64
N THR A 2 -3.42 -2.10 16.32
CA THR A 2 -2.10 -1.44 16.28
C THR A 2 -1.50 -1.33 14.87
N ILE A 3 -1.50 -2.40 14.07
CA ILE A 3 -0.97 -2.35 12.69
C ILE A 3 -1.73 -1.34 11.83
N ARG A 4 -3.06 -1.28 11.95
CA ARG A 4 -3.89 -0.28 11.24
C ARG A 4 -3.54 1.14 11.66
N MET A 5 -3.18 1.36 12.93
CA MET A 5 -2.72 2.65 13.43
C MET A 5 -1.36 3.03 12.85
N LEU A 6 -0.41 2.08 12.84
CA LEU A 6 0.92 2.29 12.28
C LEU A 6 0.88 2.52 10.76
N ALA A 7 -0.07 1.92 10.05
CA ALA A 7 -0.32 2.15 8.62
C ALA A 7 -1.17 3.40 8.34
N CYS A 8 -1.45 4.24 9.35
CA CYS A 8 -2.27 5.46 9.24
C CYS A 8 -3.69 5.21 8.70
N LEU A 9 -4.27 4.01 8.93
CA LEU A 9 -5.65 3.68 8.58
C LEU A 9 -6.65 4.08 9.68
N ILE A 10 -6.17 4.21 10.93
CA ILE A 10 -6.93 4.72 12.07
C ILE A 10 -6.04 5.66 12.87
N SER A 11 -6.61 6.71 13.47
CA SER A 11 -5.86 7.62 14.31
C SER A 11 -5.44 6.96 15.63
N PRO A 12 -4.24 7.27 16.16
CA PRO A 12 -3.88 6.89 17.52
C PRO A 12 -4.80 7.59 18.51
N SER A 13 -5.17 6.90 19.59
CA SER A 13 -5.93 7.53 20.68
C SER A 13 -5.05 8.47 21.49
N GLU A 14 -3.85 8.02 21.86
CA GLU A 14 -2.85 8.75 22.62
C GLU A 14 -1.44 8.24 22.27
N GLY A 15 -0.41 8.99 22.63
CA GLY A 15 0.99 8.64 22.38
C GLY A 15 1.49 9.06 21.00
N SER A 16 2.66 8.54 20.62
CA SER A 16 3.28 8.83 19.32
C SER A 16 4.01 7.61 18.75
N ALA A 17 4.09 7.53 17.43
CA ALA A 17 4.84 6.50 16.73
C ALA A 17 5.50 7.06 15.47
N LYS A 18 6.57 6.39 15.03
CA LYS A 18 7.29 6.71 13.79
C LYS A 18 7.41 5.47 12.91
N VAL A 19 7.17 5.64 11.62
CA VAL A 19 7.29 4.60 10.59
C VAL A 19 8.12 5.17 9.45
N SER A 20 9.18 4.47 9.04
CA SER A 20 10.10 4.92 7.98
C SER A 20 10.66 6.34 8.21
N GLY A 21 10.85 6.74 9.47
CA GLY A 21 11.32 8.08 9.86
C GLY A 21 10.22 9.15 9.96
N TYR A 22 9.01 8.89 9.47
CA TYR A 22 7.86 9.79 9.54
C TYR A 22 7.03 9.54 10.79
N LYS A 23 6.56 10.60 11.45
CA LYS A 23 5.56 10.46 12.50
C LYS A 23 4.17 10.23 11.88
N ILE A 24 3.42 9.30 12.45
CA ILE A 24 2.12 8.84 11.91
C ILE A 24 0.99 9.87 12.02
N ASP A 25 1.13 10.86 12.90
CA ASP A 25 0.19 11.96 13.17
C ASP A 25 0.50 13.23 12.34
N GLU A 26 1.79 13.52 12.13
CA GLU A 26 2.23 14.68 11.35
C GLU A 26 2.26 14.43 9.84
N ASN A 27 2.65 13.22 9.39
CA ASN A 27 2.87 12.91 7.97
C ASN A 27 2.24 11.58 7.53
N PRO A 28 0.91 11.41 7.66
CA PRO A 28 0.24 10.13 7.37
C PRO A 28 0.36 9.70 5.90
N LEU A 29 0.38 10.64 4.96
CA LEU A 29 0.55 10.34 3.52
C LEU A 29 1.94 9.76 3.22
N ALA A 30 3.00 10.36 3.76
CA ALA A 30 4.36 9.87 3.58
C ALA A 30 4.53 8.47 4.17
N VAL A 31 3.93 8.20 5.34
CA VAL A 31 3.89 6.85 5.91
C VAL A 31 3.23 5.88 4.93
N ARG A 32 2.03 6.19 4.43
CA ARG A 32 1.26 5.33 3.51
C ARG A 32 1.97 5.06 2.18
N GLN A 33 2.81 5.97 1.69
CA GLN A 33 3.63 5.75 0.49
C GLN A 33 4.80 4.79 0.74
N THR A 34 5.21 4.58 1.99
CA THR A 34 6.34 3.69 2.35
C THR A 34 5.91 2.32 2.86
N VAL A 35 4.63 2.10 3.14
CA VAL A 35 4.13 0.83 3.69
C VAL A 35 3.00 0.25 2.85
N GLY A 36 3.13 -1.02 2.49
CA GLY A 36 2.03 -1.84 2.00
C GLY A 36 1.42 -2.65 3.14
N ILE A 37 0.10 -2.82 3.15
CA ILE A 37 -0.60 -3.65 4.15
C ILE A 37 -1.53 -4.65 3.46
N LEU A 38 -1.44 -5.91 3.87
CA LEU A 38 -2.43 -6.93 3.56
C LEU A 38 -3.40 -7.04 4.72
N THR A 39 -4.65 -6.62 4.50
CA THR A 39 -5.73 -6.74 5.48
C THR A 39 -6.38 -8.12 5.43
N GLU A 40 -7.09 -8.49 6.51
CA GLU A 40 -7.83 -9.77 6.58
C GLU A 40 -8.76 -9.97 5.37
N ASN A 41 -9.39 -8.88 4.91
CA ASN A 41 -10.13 -8.83 3.65
C ASN A 41 -9.38 -7.92 2.68
N PRO A 42 -8.66 -8.47 1.69
CA PRO A 42 -8.00 -7.66 0.68
C PRO A 42 -9.03 -7.07 -0.28
N SER A 43 -8.84 -5.82 -0.70
CA SER A 43 -9.73 -5.15 -1.67
C SER A 43 -9.38 -5.52 -3.11
N LEU A 44 -9.49 -6.80 -3.46
CA LEU A 44 -9.29 -7.27 -4.83
C LEU A 44 -10.58 -7.12 -5.65
N TYR A 45 -10.42 -6.81 -6.93
CA TYR A 45 -11.52 -6.81 -7.89
C TYR A 45 -11.73 -8.22 -8.42
N GLU A 46 -12.78 -8.90 -7.94
CA GLU A 46 -13.08 -10.29 -8.29
C GLU A 46 -13.38 -10.52 -9.78
N ARG A 47 -13.77 -9.48 -10.50
CA ARG A 47 -14.03 -9.53 -11.95
C ARG A 47 -12.77 -9.39 -12.81
N LEU A 48 -11.64 -9.07 -12.19
CA LEU A 48 -10.35 -8.90 -12.85
C LEU A 48 -9.47 -10.10 -12.57
N THR A 49 -8.63 -10.46 -13.54
CA THR A 49 -7.55 -11.44 -13.37
C THR A 49 -6.51 -10.95 -12.37
N ALA A 50 -5.61 -11.84 -11.93
CA ALA A 50 -4.51 -11.46 -11.05
C ALA A 50 -3.62 -10.38 -11.68
N TYR A 51 -3.32 -10.51 -12.97
CA TYR A 51 -2.55 -9.51 -13.71
C TYR A 51 -3.26 -8.16 -13.77
N GLU A 52 -4.54 -8.14 -14.11
CA GLU A 52 -5.34 -6.90 -14.21
C GLU A 52 -5.49 -6.20 -12.84
N ASN A 53 -5.61 -6.96 -11.74
CA ASN A 53 -5.57 -6.39 -10.40
C ASN A 53 -4.21 -5.71 -10.12
N MET A 54 -3.11 -6.40 -10.41
CA MET A 54 -1.77 -5.86 -10.20
C MET A 54 -1.50 -4.62 -11.06
N ASP A 55 -1.96 -4.63 -12.31
CA ASP A 55 -1.83 -3.50 -13.25
C ASP A 55 -2.61 -2.27 -12.75
N PHE A 56 -3.84 -2.47 -12.28
CA PHE A 56 -4.65 -1.42 -11.66
C PHE A 56 -3.96 -0.80 -10.44
N PHE A 57 -3.43 -1.63 -9.53
CA PHE A 57 -2.74 -1.12 -8.34
C PHE A 57 -1.42 -0.42 -8.71
N ALA A 58 -0.66 -0.94 -9.67
CA ALA A 58 0.56 -0.30 -10.14
C ALA A 58 0.30 1.13 -10.64
N GLU A 59 -0.77 1.33 -11.41
CA GLU A 59 -1.19 2.66 -11.86
C GLU A 59 -1.65 3.55 -10.70
N ALA A 60 -2.42 3.00 -9.75
CA ALA A 60 -2.88 3.74 -8.57
C ALA A 60 -1.74 4.20 -7.65
N TYR A 61 -0.59 3.51 -7.66
CA TYR A 61 0.62 3.86 -6.93
C TYR A 61 1.66 4.60 -7.79
N ASP A 62 1.23 5.23 -8.89
CA ASP A 62 2.08 6.04 -9.78
C ASP A 62 3.26 5.27 -10.42
N LEU A 63 3.17 3.94 -10.54
CA LEU A 63 4.13 3.14 -11.32
C LEU A 63 3.77 3.20 -12.82
N SER A 64 4.04 4.36 -13.43
CA SER A 64 3.59 4.66 -14.79
C SER A 64 4.54 4.19 -15.90
N GLU A 65 5.79 3.84 -15.56
CA GLU A 65 6.76 3.38 -16.57
C GLU A 65 6.37 1.99 -17.08
N PRO A 66 5.97 1.82 -18.36
CA PRO A 66 5.34 0.57 -18.80
C PRO A 66 6.24 -0.66 -18.67
N GLN A 67 7.53 -0.50 -18.95
CA GLN A 67 8.51 -1.58 -18.93
C GLN A 67 8.76 -2.06 -17.50
N GLU A 68 8.96 -1.13 -16.56
CA GLU A 68 9.14 -1.44 -15.15
C GLU A 68 7.86 -2.02 -14.53
N LYS A 69 6.69 -1.46 -14.88
CA LYS A 69 5.38 -1.99 -14.46
C LYS A 69 5.22 -3.45 -14.85
N THR A 70 5.41 -3.78 -16.14
CA THR A 70 5.28 -5.17 -16.61
C THR A 70 6.28 -6.10 -15.94
N ARG A 71 7.55 -5.68 -15.78
CA ARG A 71 8.59 -6.47 -15.10
C ARG A 71 8.21 -6.77 -13.65
N ARG A 72 7.83 -5.76 -12.87
CA ARG A 72 7.40 -5.90 -11.47
C ARG A 72 6.19 -6.82 -11.30
N ILE A 73 5.20 -6.70 -12.19
CA ILE A 73 3.98 -7.53 -12.11
C ILE A 73 4.33 -9.00 -12.36
N GLN A 74 5.17 -9.29 -13.36
CA GLN A 74 5.63 -10.65 -13.64
C GLN A 74 6.39 -11.24 -12.45
N GLU A 75 7.33 -10.48 -11.88
CA GLU A 75 8.11 -10.91 -10.70
C GLU A 75 7.27 -11.22 -9.46
N LEU A 76 6.11 -10.57 -9.30
CA LEU A 76 5.22 -10.78 -8.16
C LEU A 76 4.19 -11.90 -8.37
N LEU A 77 3.98 -12.34 -9.62
CA LEU A 77 3.03 -13.39 -9.98
C LEU A 77 3.68 -14.76 -10.15
N GLU A 78 5.02 -14.81 -10.26
CA GLU A 78 5.83 -16.04 -10.19
C GLU A 78 5.96 -16.57 -8.75
#